data_AF-A0AAD7JJ38-F1
#
_entry.id   AF-A0AAD7JJ38-F1
#
_cell.length_a   1.000
_cell.length_b   1.000
_cell.length_c   1.000
_cell.angle_alpha   90.00
_cell.angle_beta   90.00
_cell.angle_gamma   90.00
#
_symmetry.space_group_name_H-M   'P 1'
#
loop_
_entity.id
_entity.type
_entity.pdbx_description
1 polymer ?
#
loop_
_entity_poly.entity_id
_entity_poly.type
_entity_poly.pdbx_seq_one_letter_code
_entity_poly.pdbx_strand_id
1 'polypeptide(L)'
;MTPEEIDEKVTFVLEYLKASDIPPRSKGCCTHVLGQFHAHFALCILANISYLVRPAPDSQFVTRLLEAWPGIWKWLDYTFENWVVSPLFFDRNNANRYHAFLNIVVSLRSFLKIPAVCDIILSDNGGKAAFVMLGSCWLYEVEDEFKSASRDNPFLTTTEPLIDLATFKRGSPPEVFFGCILPSTQDAGKPARVVLDHLGWYLTNTPWSPPAIFILDYHLRMATRMTIALPYMTALLAQHSVRTITRILVSLTSGTYDIATAPGISQCIGSCLEYLETTLPAADGFAWIRHAVQIGLIPAMLRTQAWLADMPDDDGQSALVKLFRLLSLYSMYPSVLRALAKSIRGGRELRLPETIMDNPPIWTAYLELEEFVQDRSGLFGVDLNEYCQNPDCRKIDAENNFSSCSSCFATSYCSSDCQKTHWKSGHRVDCKSLKELRQQGKSSPISPEDYDFATKVVIEEVTRRQDDVVRVWKEEMPARTPVVSVNYFLGDPKGVLVAGSPSKFPPHGYSEFPEVRDMWENVISQDIHREHIIVGAYLPHKQLHFLWIGINDAQTEGTVVERLIKTLEQM
;
A
#
# COMPACT_ATOMS: atom_id res chain seq x y z
N MET A 1 -31.15 8.92 32.75
CA MET A 1 -30.50 9.53 33.92
C MET A 1 -30.40 11.02 33.64
N THR A 2 -30.66 11.87 34.63
CA THR A 2 -30.41 13.31 34.49
C THR A 2 -28.89 13.57 34.45
N PRO A 3 -28.43 14.72 33.92
CA PRO A 3 -27.01 15.09 33.97
C PRO A 3 -26.41 15.01 35.38
N GLU A 4 -27.18 15.39 36.42
CA GLU A 4 -26.77 15.34 37.82
C GLU A 4 -26.60 13.91 38.34
N GLU A 5 -27.49 12.99 37.95
CA GLU A 5 -27.36 11.56 38.30
C GLU A 5 -26.16 10.91 37.61
N ILE A 6 -25.84 11.32 36.38
CA ILE A 6 -24.63 10.85 35.68
C ILE A 6 -23.41 11.37 36.42
N ASP A 7 -23.43 12.65 36.78
CA ASP A 7 -22.35 13.32 37.47
C ASP A 7 -22.03 12.69 38.83
N GLU A 8 -23.04 12.41 39.66
CA GLU A 8 -22.89 11.73 40.96
C GLU A 8 -22.27 10.33 40.79
N LYS A 9 -22.79 9.54 39.84
CA LYS A 9 -22.25 8.19 39.58
C LYS A 9 -20.83 8.22 39.06
N VAL A 10 -20.48 9.22 38.25
CA VAL A 10 -19.11 9.38 37.74
C VAL A 10 -18.15 9.69 38.87
N THR A 11 -18.52 10.58 39.80
CA THR A 11 -17.70 10.84 41.01
C THR A 11 -17.52 9.58 41.84
N PHE A 12 -18.60 8.84 42.09
CA PHE A 12 -18.50 7.59 42.84
C PHE A 12 -17.58 6.57 42.17
N VAL A 13 -17.62 6.47 40.84
CA VAL A 13 -16.79 5.54 40.08
C VAL A 13 -15.32 5.95 40.10
N LEU A 14 -15.02 7.25 40.01
CA LEU A 14 -13.64 7.77 40.02
C LEU A 14 -12.92 7.53 41.35
N GLU A 15 -13.64 7.37 42.46
CA GLU A 15 -13.06 7.02 43.76
C GLU A 15 -12.27 5.70 43.72
N TYR A 16 -12.62 4.77 42.83
CA TYR A 16 -11.93 3.49 42.66
C TYR A 16 -10.70 3.55 41.75
N LEU A 17 -10.40 4.72 41.16
CA LEU A 17 -9.31 4.91 40.21
C LEU A 17 -8.21 5.81 40.76
N LYS A 18 -8.11 5.96 42.08
CA LYS A 18 -7.01 6.70 42.71
C LYS A 18 -5.70 5.95 42.56
N ALA A 19 -4.64 6.70 42.26
CA ALA A 19 -3.29 6.15 42.14
C ALA A 19 -2.77 5.50 43.43
N SER A 20 -3.24 5.97 44.60
CA SER A 20 -2.91 5.42 45.92
C SER A 20 -3.40 3.99 46.13
N ASP A 21 -4.42 3.58 45.36
CA ASP A 21 -5.13 2.33 45.58
C ASP A 21 -4.54 1.20 44.72
N ILE A 22 -3.52 1.52 43.91
CA ILE A 22 -2.80 0.56 43.08
C ILE A 22 -1.97 -0.34 44.01
N PRO A 23 -2.18 -1.67 43.94
CA PRO A 23 -1.45 -2.58 44.79
C PRO A 23 0.06 -2.57 44.49
N PRO A 24 0.93 -2.70 45.51
CA PRO A 24 2.36 -2.89 45.28
C PRO A 24 2.62 -4.18 44.51
N ARG A 25 3.72 -4.25 43.75
CA ARG A 25 4.07 -5.40 42.88
C ARG A 25 4.47 -6.69 43.64
N SER A 26 4.05 -6.85 44.89
CA SER A 26 4.29 -8.05 45.71
C SER A 26 3.29 -9.15 45.37
N LYS A 27 3.77 -10.36 45.08
CA LYS A 27 2.92 -11.49 44.65
C LYS A 27 1.89 -11.90 45.72
N GLY A 28 0.62 -12.03 45.32
CA GLY A 28 -0.28 -13.07 45.85
C GLY A 28 -1.23 -12.74 47.00
N CYS A 29 -1.65 -11.49 47.22
CA CYS A 29 -2.69 -11.21 48.24
C CYS A 29 -4.08 -10.99 47.62
N CYS A 30 -5.14 -11.58 48.22
CA CYS A 30 -6.54 -11.49 47.78
C CYS A 30 -7.06 -10.04 47.65
N THR A 31 -6.46 -9.09 48.38
CA THR A 31 -6.79 -7.66 48.28
C THR A 31 -6.42 -7.04 46.93
N HIS A 32 -5.43 -7.60 46.22
CA HIS A 32 -5.03 -7.13 44.89
C HIS A 32 -6.11 -7.41 43.85
N VAL A 33 -6.78 -8.55 43.99
CA VAL A 33 -7.82 -9.03 43.06
C VAL A 33 -9.09 -8.19 43.19
N LEU A 34 -9.52 -7.88 44.42
CA LEU A 34 -10.74 -7.07 44.63
C LEU A 34 -10.56 -5.61 44.17
N GLY A 35 -9.44 -4.97 44.52
CA GLY A 35 -9.14 -3.60 44.08
C GLY A 35 -9.07 -3.50 42.55
N GLN A 36 -8.46 -4.50 41.90
CA GLN A 36 -8.44 -4.57 40.45
C GLN A 36 -9.82 -4.79 39.84
N PHE A 37 -10.68 -5.65 40.40
CA PHE A 37 -12.05 -5.80 39.90
C PHE A 37 -12.82 -4.48 39.98
N HIS A 38 -12.70 -3.76 41.10
CA HIS A 38 -13.31 -2.43 41.22
C HIS A 38 -12.78 -1.45 40.19
N ALA A 39 -11.45 -1.37 40.01
CA ALA A 39 -10.84 -0.53 38.97
C ALA A 39 -11.28 -0.96 37.56
N HIS A 40 -11.41 -2.26 37.30
CA HIS A 40 -11.89 -2.80 36.04
C HIS A 40 -13.34 -2.36 35.74
N PHE A 41 -14.26 -2.57 36.67
CA PHE A 41 -15.64 -2.13 36.52
C PHE A 41 -15.73 -0.61 36.39
N ALA A 42 -14.93 0.13 37.16
CA ALA A 42 -14.88 1.58 37.08
C ALA A 42 -14.44 2.07 35.70
N LEU A 43 -13.35 1.51 35.16
CA LEU A 43 -12.87 1.80 33.79
C LEU A 43 -13.94 1.47 32.74
N CYS A 44 -14.56 0.29 32.81
CA CYS A 44 -15.62 -0.10 31.89
C CYS A 44 -16.85 0.83 31.95
N ILE A 45 -17.27 1.25 33.15
CA ILE A 45 -18.39 2.19 33.30
C ILE A 45 -18.04 3.54 32.65
N LEU A 46 -16.87 4.10 32.96
CA LEU A 46 -16.43 5.38 32.41
C LEU A 46 -16.24 5.33 30.89
N ALA A 47 -15.71 4.22 30.36
CA ALA A 47 -15.54 4.00 28.94
C ALA A 47 -16.89 3.94 28.21
N ASN A 48 -17.85 3.19 28.74
CA ASN A 48 -19.20 3.11 28.17
C ASN A 48 -19.93 4.46 28.24
N ILE A 49 -19.82 5.20 29.35
CA ILE A 49 -20.39 6.55 29.46
C ILE A 49 -19.76 7.47 28.41
N SER A 50 -18.42 7.50 28.33
CA SER A 50 -17.70 8.32 27.34
C SER A 50 -18.14 8.00 25.91
N TYR A 51 -18.26 6.71 25.57
CA TYR A 51 -18.59 6.25 24.22
C TYR A 51 -20.05 6.52 23.82
N LEU A 52 -20.99 6.24 24.72
CA LEU A 52 -22.43 6.36 24.44
C LEU A 52 -22.93 7.79 24.55
N VAL A 53 -22.45 8.54 25.54
CA VAL A 53 -22.94 9.90 25.84
C VAL A 53 -22.25 10.95 24.95
N ARG A 54 -21.02 10.68 24.47
CA ARG A 54 -20.20 11.62 23.70
C ARG A 54 -20.21 13.03 24.33
N PRO A 55 -19.70 13.14 25.57
CA PRO A 55 -19.83 14.34 26.38
C PRO A 55 -19.19 15.56 25.69
N ALA A 56 -19.80 16.74 25.87
CA ALA A 56 -19.24 17.98 25.35
C ALA A 56 -17.84 18.26 25.99
N PRO A 57 -16.89 18.86 25.25
CA PRO A 57 -15.54 19.10 25.76
C PRO A 57 -15.46 19.91 27.07
N ASP A 58 -16.43 20.78 27.31
CA ASP A 58 -16.58 21.64 28.48
C ASP A 58 -17.50 21.06 29.57
N SER A 59 -17.98 19.82 29.38
CA SER A 59 -18.86 19.18 30.36
C SER A 59 -18.14 18.84 31.67
N GLN A 60 -18.89 18.86 32.76
CA GLN A 60 -18.39 18.47 34.09
C GLN A 60 -17.82 17.05 34.12
N PHE A 61 -18.37 16.14 33.30
CA PHE A 61 -17.83 14.80 33.09
C PHE A 61 -16.39 14.85 32.58
N VAL A 62 -16.13 15.61 31.51
CA VAL A 62 -14.79 15.74 30.93
C VAL A 62 -13.86 16.38 31.94
N THR A 63 -14.27 17.44 32.63
CA THR A 63 -13.45 18.08 33.69
C THR A 63 -13.00 17.07 34.74
N ARG A 64 -13.92 16.27 35.31
CA ARG A 64 -13.59 15.26 36.32
C ARG A 64 -12.72 14.13 35.78
N LEU A 65 -12.97 13.70 34.54
CA LEU A 65 -12.15 12.70 33.88
C LEU A 65 -10.70 13.17 33.73
N LEU A 66 -10.48 14.43 33.34
CA LEU A 66 -9.15 15.03 33.20
C LEU A 66 -8.45 15.17 34.57
N GLU A 67 -9.17 15.60 35.60
CA GLU A 67 -8.66 15.69 36.98
C GLU A 67 -8.22 14.32 37.52
N ALA A 68 -8.98 13.27 37.22
CA ALA A 68 -8.68 11.90 37.64
C ALA A 68 -7.71 11.15 36.70
N TRP A 69 -7.34 11.74 35.55
CA TRP A 69 -6.54 11.07 34.52
C TRP A 69 -5.22 10.44 35.04
N PRO A 70 -4.43 11.08 35.94
CA PRO A 70 -3.23 10.45 36.47
C PRO A 70 -3.47 9.13 37.19
N GLY A 71 -4.63 8.98 37.85
CA GLY A 71 -5.05 7.74 38.50
C GLY A 71 -5.51 6.70 37.47
N ILE A 72 -6.38 7.12 36.54
CA ILE A 72 -6.88 6.30 35.43
C ILE A 72 -5.70 5.70 34.64
N TRP A 73 -4.73 6.54 34.25
CA TRP A 73 -3.56 6.13 33.49
C TRP A 73 -2.72 5.09 34.24
N LYS A 74 -2.44 5.31 35.53
CA LYS A 74 -1.67 4.35 36.32
C LYS A 74 -2.39 3.01 36.49
N TRP A 75 -3.72 3.00 36.55
CA TRP A 75 -4.50 1.76 36.57
C TRP A 75 -4.47 1.03 35.22
N LEU A 76 -4.54 1.75 34.10
CA LEU A 76 -4.36 1.17 32.76
C LEU A 76 -2.95 0.57 32.61
N ASP A 77 -1.91 1.32 33.01
CA ASP A 77 -0.51 0.88 32.98
C ASP A 77 -0.28 -0.35 33.87
N TYR A 78 -0.78 -0.31 35.11
CA TYR A 78 -0.73 -1.45 36.02
C TYR A 78 -1.42 -2.69 35.42
N THR A 79 -2.61 -2.51 34.83
CA THR A 79 -3.35 -3.60 34.17
C THR A 79 -2.55 -4.18 33.00
N PHE A 80 -1.97 -3.32 32.16
CA PHE A 80 -1.16 -3.74 31.03
C PHE A 80 0.07 -4.56 31.47
N GLU A 81 0.90 -3.98 32.35
CA GLU A 81 2.15 -4.60 32.79
C GLU A 81 1.94 -5.92 33.54
N ASN A 82 0.92 -5.96 34.41
CA ASN A 82 0.74 -7.06 35.36
C ASN A 82 -0.29 -8.10 34.96
N TRP A 83 -1.07 -7.85 33.90
CA TRP A 83 -2.13 -8.77 33.46
C TRP A 83 -2.09 -9.09 31.98
N VAL A 84 -1.52 -8.21 31.14
CA VAL A 84 -1.37 -8.47 29.70
C VAL A 84 0.04 -8.94 29.36
N VAL A 85 1.07 -8.22 29.82
CA VAL A 85 2.49 -8.51 29.51
C VAL A 85 3.05 -9.61 30.41
N SER A 86 2.93 -9.45 31.73
CA SER A 86 3.44 -10.41 32.71
C SER A 86 2.36 -10.75 33.74
N PRO A 87 1.42 -11.67 33.40
CA PRO A 87 0.30 -12.00 34.27
C PRO A 87 0.78 -12.42 35.67
N LEU A 88 0.40 -11.64 36.70
CA LEU A 88 0.78 -11.90 38.11
C LEU A 88 0.26 -13.25 38.63
N PHE A 89 -0.81 -13.76 38.01
CA PHE A 89 -1.35 -15.08 38.25
C PHE A 89 -1.10 -15.94 37.01
N PHE A 90 -0.28 -16.98 37.15
CA PHE A 90 -0.23 -18.10 36.21
C PHE A 90 -1.53 -18.89 36.34
N ASP A 91 -2.64 -18.33 35.89
CA ASP A 91 -3.84 -19.13 35.69
C ASP A 91 -3.70 -19.86 34.35
N ARG A 92 -4.05 -21.15 34.33
CA ARG A 92 -4.18 -21.92 33.08
C ARG A 92 -5.35 -21.44 32.22
N ASN A 93 -6.21 -20.56 32.77
CA ASN A 93 -7.31 -19.92 32.06
C ASN A 93 -6.90 -18.56 31.48
N ASN A 94 -6.64 -18.56 30.17
CA ASN A 94 -6.42 -17.41 29.29
C ASN A 94 -7.47 -16.27 29.40
N ALA A 95 -8.62 -16.52 30.04
CA ALA A 95 -9.71 -15.56 30.16
C ALA A 95 -9.33 -14.27 30.90
N ASN A 96 -8.56 -14.35 32.00
CA ASN A 96 -8.21 -13.15 32.78
C ASN A 96 -7.30 -12.18 32.01
N ARG A 97 -6.35 -12.72 31.23
CA ARG A 97 -5.47 -11.95 30.35
C ARG A 97 -6.27 -11.26 29.24
N TYR A 98 -7.21 -11.99 28.62
CA TYR A 98 -8.12 -11.44 27.63
C TYR A 98 -9.03 -10.34 28.20
N HIS A 99 -9.60 -10.52 29.38
CA HIS A 99 -10.44 -9.49 30.02
C HIS A 99 -9.66 -8.21 30.36
N ALA A 100 -8.41 -8.35 30.84
CA ALA A 100 -7.52 -7.21 31.07
C ALA A 100 -7.21 -6.47 29.77
N PHE A 101 -6.90 -7.20 28.70
CA PHE A 101 -6.72 -6.67 27.35
C PHE A 101 -7.98 -5.91 26.87
N LEU A 102 -9.16 -6.54 26.96
CA LEU A 102 -10.42 -5.93 26.55
C LEU A 102 -10.69 -4.63 27.32
N ASN A 103 -10.41 -4.61 28.61
CA ASN A 103 -10.60 -3.42 29.43
C ASN A 103 -9.74 -2.24 28.93
N ILE A 104 -8.48 -2.51 28.60
CA ILE A 104 -7.56 -1.49 28.06
C ILE A 104 -8.08 -0.98 26.72
N VAL A 105 -8.43 -1.87 25.80
CA VAL A 105 -8.89 -1.52 24.44
C VAL A 105 -10.19 -0.72 24.50
N VAL A 106 -11.19 -1.19 25.26
CA VAL A 106 -12.47 -0.47 25.43
C VAL A 106 -12.25 0.90 26.06
N SER A 107 -11.44 0.97 27.12
CA SER A 107 -11.15 2.24 27.80
C SER A 107 -10.49 3.24 26.88
N LEU A 108 -9.41 2.86 26.20
CA LEU A 108 -8.67 3.77 25.33
C LEU A 108 -9.49 4.13 24.08
N ARG A 109 -10.23 3.19 23.49
CA ARG A 109 -11.18 3.47 22.39
C ARG A 109 -12.15 4.58 22.75
N SER A 110 -12.69 4.56 23.96
CA SER A 110 -13.66 5.54 24.42
C SER A 110 -13.02 6.87 24.81
N PHE A 111 -11.94 6.84 25.59
CA PHE A 111 -11.31 8.05 26.09
C PHE A 111 -10.60 8.86 25.01
N LEU A 112 -10.04 8.20 23.98
CA LEU A 112 -9.39 8.88 22.86
C LEU A 112 -10.36 9.64 21.93
N LYS A 113 -11.68 9.49 22.12
CA LYS A 113 -12.67 10.35 21.47
C LYS A 113 -12.78 11.74 22.14
N ILE A 114 -12.14 11.94 23.28
CA ILE A 114 -12.13 13.21 24.03
C ILE A 114 -10.81 13.95 23.72
N PRO A 115 -10.83 15.07 22.96
CA PRO A 115 -9.61 15.74 22.51
C PRO A 115 -8.64 16.11 23.64
N ALA A 116 -9.17 16.58 24.78
CA ALA A 116 -8.37 16.95 25.93
C ALA A 116 -7.60 15.75 26.55
N VAL A 117 -8.16 14.53 26.46
CA VAL A 117 -7.46 13.31 26.89
C VAL A 117 -6.30 13.00 25.92
N CYS A 118 -6.53 13.12 24.62
CA CYS A 118 -5.48 12.94 23.62
C CYS A 118 -4.33 13.95 23.82
N ASP A 119 -4.64 15.20 24.16
CA ASP A 119 -3.63 16.21 24.48
C ASP A 119 -2.78 15.83 25.68
N ILE A 120 -3.39 15.31 26.75
CA ILE A 120 -2.66 14.84 27.93
C ILE A 120 -1.80 13.63 27.59
N ILE A 121 -2.36 12.64 26.86
CA ILE A 121 -1.61 11.44 26.45
C ILE A 121 -0.42 11.83 25.60
N LEU A 122 -0.59 12.74 24.64
CA LEU A 122 0.47 13.15 23.71
C LEU A 122 1.44 14.19 24.29
N SER A 123 1.30 14.58 25.56
CA SER A 123 2.28 15.42 26.26
C SER A 123 3.60 14.66 26.54
N ASP A 124 4.68 15.39 26.87
CA ASP A 124 6.04 14.83 26.98
C ASP A 124 6.10 13.54 27.83
N ASN A 125 6.76 12.50 27.28
CA ASN A 125 6.87 11.11 27.78
C ASN A 125 5.58 10.27 27.84
N GLY A 126 4.38 10.87 27.87
CA GLY A 126 3.10 10.13 27.90
C GLY A 126 2.77 9.40 26.60
N GLY A 127 3.09 10.03 25.46
CA GLY A 127 2.70 9.50 24.15
C GLY A 127 3.39 8.17 23.84
N LYS A 128 4.66 8.05 24.23
CA LYS A 128 5.45 6.83 24.05
C LYS A 128 4.80 5.63 24.76
N ALA A 129 4.39 5.80 26.01
CA ALA A 129 3.80 4.73 26.81
C ALA A 129 2.46 4.26 26.22
N ALA A 130 1.61 5.18 25.76
CA ALA A 130 0.36 4.84 25.10
C ALA A 130 0.55 4.08 23.79
N PHE A 131 1.49 4.50 22.95
CA PHE A 131 1.81 3.76 21.73
C PHE A 131 2.41 2.38 22.01
N VAL A 132 3.24 2.23 23.05
CA VAL A 132 3.76 0.90 23.47
C VAL A 132 2.63 0.00 23.95
N MET A 133 1.73 0.50 24.79
CA MET A 133 0.59 -0.25 25.31
C MET A 133 -0.36 -0.71 24.19
N LEU A 134 -0.84 0.22 23.37
CA LEU A 134 -1.73 -0.06 22.25
C LEU A 134 -1.04 -0.89 21.16
N GLY A 135 0.21 -0.58 20.82
CA GLY A 135 0.99 -1.36 19.86
C GLY A 135 1.17 -2.81 20.30
N SER A 136 1.49 -3.04 21.58
CA SER A 136 1.61 -4.40 22.12
C SER A 136 0.27 -5.13 22.10
N CYS A 137 -0.81 -4.48 22.55
CA CYS A 137 -2.16 -5.03 22.48
C CYS A 137 -2.53 -5.43 21.06
N TRP A 138 -2.29 -4.56 20.08
CA TRP A 138 -2.55 -4.83 18.67
C TRP A 138 -1.75 -6.04 18.13
N LEU A 139 -0.49 -6.20 18.54
CA LEU A 139 0.32 -7.36 18.17
C LEU A 139 -0.19 -8.67 18.80
N TYR A 140 -0.84 -8.62 19.96
CA TYR A 140 -1.42 -9.78 20.64
C TYR A 140 -2.73 -10.25 19.97
N GLU A 141 -3.46 -9.39 19.27
CA GLU A 141 -4.78 -9.73 18.65
C GLU A 141 -4.73 -10.93 17.72
N VAL A 142 -3.57 -11.20 17.12
CA VAL A 142 -3.38 -12.31 16.18
C VAL A 142 -2.74 -13.55 16.79
N GLU A 143 -2.44 -13.53 18.09
CA GLU A 143 -2.01 -14.73 18.82
C GLU A 143 -3.23 -15.63 19.07
N ASP A 144 -3.06 -16.95 19.02
CA ASP A 144 -4.17 -17.91 19.06
C ASP A 144 -5.08 -17.74 20.29
N GLU A 145 -4.49 -17.36 21.42
CA GLU A 145 -5.19 -17.01 22.65
C GLU A 145 -6.25 -15.93 22.41
N PHE A 146 -5.86 -14.79 21.87
CA PHE A 146 -6.75 -13.65 21.64
C PHE A 146 -7.64 -13.86 20.43
N LYS A 147 -7.12 -14.48 19.35
CA LYS A 147 -7.92 -14.81 18.16
C LYS A 147 -9.13 -15.66 18.48
N SER A 148 -8.99 -16.62 19.39
CA SER A 148 -10.10 -17.49 19.78
C SER A 148 -11.20 -16.74 20.54
N ALA A 149 -10.79 -15.87 21.47
CA ALA A 149 -11.69 -15.09 22.30
C ALA A 149 -12.35 -13.92 21.55
N SER A 150 -11.64 -13.29 20.62
CA SER A 150 -12.15 -12.19 19.78
C SER A 150 -13.17 -12.64 18.72
N ARG A 151 -13.41 -13.95 18.54
CA ARG A 151 -14.49 -14.43 17.66
C ARG A 151 -15.87 -13.94 18.11
N ASP A 152 -16.06 -13.76 19.41
CA ASP A 152 -17.33 -13.32 19.99
C ASP A 152 -17.52 -11.79 19.88
N ASN A 153 -16.45 -11.03 19.55
CA ASN A 153 -16.50 -9.58 19.38
C ASN A 153 -15.53 -9.11 18.27
N PRO A 154 -15.79 -9.44 16.99
CA PRO A 154 -14.87 -9.19 15.89
C PRO A 154 -14.66 -7.69 15.58
N PHE A 155 -15.50 -6.81 16.13
CA PHE A 155 -15.48 -5.36 15.88
C PHE A 155 -14.81 -4.57 16.99
N LEU A 156 -14.25 -5.24 18.00
CA LEU A 156 -13.45 -4.62 19.04
C LEU A 156 -11.98 -4.89 18.78
N THR A 157 -11.32 -3.94 18.12
CA THR A 157 -9.89 -3.99 17.79
C THR A 157 -9.15 -2.79 18.36
N THR A 158 -7.89 -3.04 18.72
CA THR A 158 -6.89 -2.06 19.10
C THR A 158 -6.50 -1.15 17.93
N THR A 159 -6.81 -1.55 16.69
CA THR A 159 -6.55 -0.75 15.49
C THR A 159 -7.24 0.62 15.57
N GLU A 160 -8.49 0.69 16.04
CA GLU A 160 -9.25 1.94 16.17
C GLU A 160 -8.55 2.97 17.08
N PRO A 161 -8.34 2.70 18.39
CA PRO A 161 -7.68 3.67 19.28
C PRO A 161 -6.25 4.01 18.83
N LEU A 162 -5.54 3.04 18.23
CA LEU A 162 -4.18 3.27 17.75
C LEU A 162 -4.14 4.25 16.56
N ILE A 163 -5.10 4.16 15.64
CA ILE A 163 -5.22 5.10 14.52
C ILE A 163 -5.74 6.46 14.97
N ASP A 164 -6.73 6.50 15.86
CA ASP A 164 -7.23 7.77 16.42
C ASP A 164 -6.09 8.55 17.09
N LEU A 165 -5.28 7.89 17.91
CA LEU A 165 -4.12 8.52 18.56
C LEU A 165 -3.05 8.96 17.55
N ALA A 166 -2.77 8.13 16.53
CA ALA A 166 -1.77 8.43 15.50
C ALA A 166 -2.18 9.56 14.52
N THR A 167 -3.47 9.86 14.44
CA THR A 167 -4.03 10.86 13.51
C THR A 167 -4.55 12.11 14.21
N PHE A 168 -4.64 12.13 15.54
CA PHE A 168 -5.16 13.24 16.33
C PHE A 168 -4.47 14.59 16.08
N LYS A 169 -3.12 14.64 16.09
CA LYS A 169 -2.34 15.85 15.75
C LYS A 169 -1.68 15.70 14.38
N ARG A 170 -1.88 16.70 13.51
CA ARG A 170 -1.15 16.79 12.23
C ARG A 170 0.35 16.84 12.52
N GLY A 171 1.10 15.96 11.85
CA GLY A 171 2.55 15.92 11.98
C GLY A 171 3.10 15.18 13.21
N SER A 172 2.26 14.46 13.99
CA SER A 172 2.79 13.53 15.01
C SER A 172 3.85 12.62 14.37
N PRO A 173 5.09 12.58 14.90
CA PRO A 173 6.20 11.98 14.17
C PRO A 173 5.89 10.50 13.90
N PRO A 174 5.89 10.06 12.62
CA PRO A 174 5.81 8.65 12.28
C PRO A 174 6.83 7.82 13.07
N GLU A 175 7.97 8.43 13.42
CA GLU A 175 9.03 7.90 14.26
C GLU A 175 8.56 7.47 15.67
N VAL A 176 7.65 8.20 16.31
CA VAL A 176 7.12 7.80 17.63
C VAL A 176 6.20 6.60 17.46
N PHE A 177 5.26 6.64 16.50
CA PHE A 177 4.37 5.52 16.22
C PHE A 177 5.16 4.25 15.87
N PHE A 178 6.05 4.32 14.88
CA PHE A 178 6.84 3.18 14.43
C PHE A 178 7.94 2.78 15.41
N GLY A 179 8.55 3.72 16.12
CA GLY A 179 9.57 3.47 17.13
C GLY A 179 9.00 2.93 18.45
N CYS A 180 7.70 3.10 18.71
CA CYS A 180 7.02 2.52 19.87
C CYS A 180 6.42 1.15 19.56
N ILE A 181 5.84 0.95 18.37
CA ILE A 181 5.33 -0.35 17.94
C ILE A 181 6.49 -1.35 17.76
N LEU A 182 7.70 -0.86 17.45
CA LEU A 182 8.93 -1.65 17.41
C LEU A 182 10.13 -0.86 18.01
N PRO A 183 10.48 -1.08 19.29
CA PRO A 183 11.61 -0.39 19.94
C PRO A 183 13.01 -0.78 19.41
N SER A 184 13.10 -1.74 18.48
CA SER A 184 14.36 -2.15 17.87
C SER A 184 14.09 -2.75 16.50
N THR A 185 14.73 -2.19 15.48
CA THR A 185 14.55 -2.50 14.06
C THR A 185 15.09 -3.90 13.72
N GLN A 186 14.27 -4.96 13.82
CA GLN A 186 14.53 -6.22 13.10
C GLN A 186 13.30 -6.96 12.54
N ASP A 187 12.08 -6.79 13.08
CA ASP A 187 10.90 -7.56 12.61
C ASP A 187 9.67 -6.71 12.27
N ALA A 188 9.73 -6.02 11.11
CA ALA A 188 8.54 -5.42 10.50
C ALA A 188 7.53 -6.47 9.97
N GLY A 189 7.92 -7.75 9.94
CA GLY A 189 7.11 -8.86 9.47
C GLY A 189 5.91 -9.15 10.37
N LYS A 190 6.10 -9.18 11.70
CA LYS A 190 4.99 -9.42 12.64
C LYS A 190 3.87 -8.37 12.52
N PRO A 191 4.13 -7.05 12.58
CA PRO A 191 3.12 -6.01 12.33
C PRO A 191 2.39 -6.16 10.98
N ALA A 192 3.13 -6.41 9.90
CA ALA A 192 2.54 -6.57 8.58
C ALA A 192 1.62 -7.81 8.52
N ARG A 193 1.96 -8.89 9.23
CA ARG A 193 1.09 -10.06 9.35
C ARG A 193 -0.19 -9.73 10.12
N VAL A 194 -0.08 -8.96 11.20
CA VAL A 194 -1.21 -8.60 12.05
C VAL A 194 -2.29 -7.88 11.23
N VAL A 195 -1.91 -6.81 10.52
CA VAL A 195 -2.88 -6.05 9.71
C VAL A 195 -3.48 -6.90 8.58
N LEU A 196 -2.69 -7.79 7.95
CA LEU A 196 -3.18 -8.65 6.87
C LEU A 196 -4.10 -9.78 7.38
N ASP A 197 -3.86 -10.31 8.57
CA ASP A 197 -4.75 -11.27 9.22
C ASP A 197 -6.11 -10.61 9.53
N HIS A 198 -6.11 -9.37 10.05
CA HIS A 198 -7.35 -8.60 10.29
C HIS A 198 -8.13 -8.34 9.00
N LEU A 199 -7.44 -7.87 7.95
CA LEU A 199 -8.04 -7.65 6.63
C LEU A 199 -8.54 -8.95 5.99
N GLY A 200 -7.80 -10.06 6.16
CA GLY A 200 -8.15 -11.37 5.63
C GLY A 200 -9.47 -11.93 6.20
N TRP A 201 -9.83 -11.56 7.43
CA TRP A 201 -11.11 -11.95 8.03
C TRP A 201 -12.31 -11.52 7.19
N TYR A 202 -12.28 -10.29 6.63
CA TYR A 202 -13.36 -9.73 5.80
C TYR A 202 -13.53 -10.44 4.46
N LEU A 203 -12.47 -11.05 3.94
CA LEU A 203 -12.52 -11.86 2.71
C LEU A 203 -13.18 -13.23 2.91
N THR A 204 -13.39 -13.65 4.15
CA THR A 204 -13.93 -14.99 4.48
C THR A 204 -15.31 -14.95 5.14
N ASN A 205 -15.75 -13.83 5.72
CA ASN A 205 -16.94 -13.76 6.57
C ASN A 205 -17.91 -12.59 6.24
N THR A 206 -18.22 -12.31 4.97
CA THR A 206 -18.90 -11.05 4.60
C THR A 206 -20.42 -11.16 4.39
N PRO A 207 -21.21 -10.45 5.23
CA PRO A 207 -22.09 -9.39 4.71
C PRO A 207 -21.69 -8.03 5.32
N TRP A 208 -21.61 -6.99 4.47
CA TRP A 208 -21.14 -5.63 4.79
C TRP A 208 -22.06 -4.88 5.78
N SER A 209 -22.09 -5.31 7.05
CA SER A 209 -22.83 -4.58 8.10
C SER A 209 -22.14 -3.26 8.46
N PRO A 210 -22.88 -2.23 8.92
CA PRO A 210 -22.27 -0.95 9.30
C PRO A 210 -21.10 -1.06 10.31
N PRO A 211 -21.17 -1.89 11.37
CA PRO A 211 -20.03 -2.08 12.28
C PRO A 211 -18.82 -2.73 11.59
N ALA A 212 -19.05 -3.69 10.69
CA ALA A 212 -17.98 -4.35 9.94
C ALA A 212 -17.27 -3.38 8.99
N ILE A 213 -18.05 -2.57 8.27
CA ILE A 213 -17.51 -1.56 7.35
C ILE A 213 -16.67 -0.53 8.12
N PHE A 214 -17.19 -0.05 9.25
CA PHE A 214 -16.47 0.92 10.09
C PHE A 214 -15.11 0.40 10.58
N ILE A 215 -15.04 -0.84 11.03
CA ILE A 215 -13.78 -1.42 11.52
C ILE A 215 -12.83 -1.81 10.37
N LEU A 216 -13.36 -2.24 9.22
CA LEU A 216 -12.57 -2.48 8.02
C LEU A 216 -11.79 -1.23 7.61
N ASP A 217 -12.45 -0.08 7.60
CA ASP A 217 -11.81 1.21 7.28
C ASP A 217 -10.61 1.50 8.20
N TYR A 218 -10.73 1.29 9.52
CA TYR A 218 -9.58 1.42 10.43
C TYR A 218 -8.41 0.49 10.09
N HIS A 219 -8.68 -0.76 9.69
CA HIS A 219 -7.63 -1.68 9.25
C HIS A 219 -6.98 -1.27 7.94
N LEU A 220 -7.75 -0.73 6.99
CA LEU A 220 -7.24 -0.21 5.73
C LEU A 220 -6.34 1.01 5.97
N ARG A 221 -6.80 1.97 6.78
CA ARG A 221 -5.99 3.14 7.16
C ARG A 221 -4.73 2.75 7.91
N MET A 222 -4.78 1.72 8.76
CA MET A 222 -3.59 1.16 9.40
C MET A 222 -2.59 0.64 8.37
N ALA A 223 -3.05 -0.17 7.40
CA ALA A 223 -2.20 -0.68 6.34
C ALA A 223 -1.57 0.46 5.52
N THR A 224 -2.36 1.47 5.14
CA THR A 224 -1.87 2.66 4.43
C THR A 224 -0.85 3.43 5.26
N ARG A 225 -1.12 3.68 6.55
CA ARG A 225 -0.19 4.38 7.45
C ARG A 225 1.14 3.67 7.55
N MET A 226 1.13 2.34 7.65
CA MET A 226 2.34 1.52 7.69
C MET A 226 3.22 1.68 6.44
N THR A 227 2.66 2.07 5.30
CA THR A 227 3.46 2.32 4.08
C THR A 227 4.39 3.54 4.21
N ILE A 228 4.15 4.46 5.15
CA ILE A 228 5.00 5.65 5.35
C ILE A 228 6.44 5.26 5.70
N ALA A 229 6.63 4.14 6.41
CA ALA A 229 7.95 3.65 6.80
C ALA A 229 8.37 2.46 5.92
N LEU A 230 9.47 2.64 5.18
CA LEU A 230 9.98 1.66 4.22
C LEU A 230 10.05 0.21 4.74
N PRO A 231 10.57 -0.09 5.96
CA PRO A 231 10.63 -1.47 6.45
C PRO A 231 9.26 -2.16 6.53
N TYR A 232 8.21 -1.41 6.88
CA TYR A 232 6.85 -1.93 6.97
C TYR A 232 6.19 -2.07 5.60
N MET A 233 6.40 -1.10 4.70
CA MET A 233 5.97 -1.22 3.30
C MET A 233 6.55 -2.47 2.65
N THR A 234 7.87 -2.69 2.80
CA THR A 234 8.56 -3.89 2.33
C THR A 234 7.97 -5.16 2.94
N ALA A 235 7.72 -5.19 4.25
CA ALA A 235 7.13 -6.34 4.93
C ALA A 235 5.69 -6.64 4.48
N LEU A 236 4.87 -5.61 4.21
CA LEU A 236 3.52 -5.74 3.67
C LEU A 236 3.54 -6.35 2.26
N LEU A 237 4.37 -5.80 1.37
CA LEU A 237 4.53 -6.30 0.01
C LEU A 237 5.04 -7.76 -0.01
N ALA A 238 6.03 -8.07 0.83
CA ALA A 238 6.57 -9.42 0.97
C ALA A 238 5.53 -10.43 1.49
N GLN A 239 4.48 -9.96 2.17
CA GLN A 239 3.35 -10.75 2.65
C GLN A 239 2.09 -10.62 1.78
N HIS A 240 2.25 -10.15 0.54
CA HIS A 240 1.20 -10.11 -0.48
C HIS A 240 0.04 -9.15 -0.14
N SER A 241 0.33 -8.04 0.51
CA SER A 241 -0.68 -7.02 0.86
C SER A 241 -1.49 -6.53 -0.34
N VAL A 242 -0.86 -6.30 -1.50
CA VAL A 242 -1.53 -5.92 -2.76
C VAL A 242 -2.63 -6.93 -3.10
N ARG A 243 -2.39 -8.23 -2.91
CA ARG A 243 -3.41 -9.27 -3.14
C ARG A 243 -4.62 -9.07 -2.24
N THR A 244 -4.38 -8.89 -0.95
CA THR A 244 -5.44 -8.76 0.06
C THR A 244 -6.28 -7.52 -0.22
N ILE A 245 -5.62 -6.37 -0.43
CA ILE A 245 -6.29 -5.09 -0.66
C ILE A 245 -7.06 -5.08 -1.98
N THR A 246 -6.47 -5.58 -3.09
CA THR A 246 -7.20 -5.67 -4.36
C THR A 246 -8.43 -6.58 -4.25
N ARG A 247 -8.35 -7.70 -3.51
CA ARG A 247 -9.51 -8.57 -3.29
C ARG A 247 -10.61 -7.88 -2.47
N ILE A 248 -10.23 -7.11 -1.45
CA ILE A 248 -11.19 -6.31 -0.66
C ILE A 248 -11.86 -5.28 -1.57
N LEU A 249 -11.08 -4.54 -2.36
CA LEU A 249 -11.60 -3.57 -3.33
C LEU A 249 -12.60 -4.22 -4.30
N VAL A 250 -12.23 -5.35 -4.91
CA VAL A 250 -13.12 -6.13 -5.81
C VAL A 250 -14.40 -6.53 -5.08
N SER A 251 -14.31 -6.99 -3.83
CA SER A 251 -15.46 -7.44 -3.06
C SER A 251 -16.40 -6.29 -2.67
N LEU A 252 -15.85 -5.11 -2.35
CA LEU A 252 -16.62 -3.91 -2.02
C LEU A 252 -17.34 -3.37 -3.25
N THR A 253 -16.63 -3.17 -4.37
CA THR A 253 -17.20 -2.55 -5.58
C THR A 253 -18.14 -3.47 -6.35
N SER A 254 -18.08 -4.78 -6.12
CA SER A 254 -19.04 -5.75 -6.68
C SER A 254 -20.31 -5.89 -5.84
N GLY A 255 -20.37 -5.26 -4.66
CA GLY A 255 -21.57 -5.23 -3.83
C GLY A 255 -22.69 -4.39 -4.44
N THR A 256 -23.92 -4.68 -4.05
CA THR A 256 -25.07 -3.83 -4.41
C THR A 256 -25.01 -2.53 -3.64
N TYR A 257 -25.22 -1.41 -4.33
CA TYR A 257 -25.30 -0.10 -3.68
C TYR A 257 -26.51 -0.04 -2.73
N ASP A 258 -26.25 0.38 -1.49
CA ASP A 258 -27.25 0.56 -0.45
C ASP A 258 -26.96 1.87 0.30
N ILE A 259 -27.96 2.75 0.37
CA ILE A 259 -27.80 4.12 0.90
C ILE A 259 -27.37 4.14 2.39
N ALA A 260 -27.74 3.13 3.17
CA ALA A 260 -27.41 3.06 4.59
C ALA A 260 -25.94 2.67 4.83
N THR A 261 -25.34 1.92 3.90
CA THR A 261 -23.95 1.44 3.98
C THR A 261 -22.99 2.18 3.06
N ALA A 262 -23.50 2.92 2.08
CA ALA A 262 -22.73 3.58 1.03
C ALA A 262 -21.60 4.50 1.56
N PRO A 263 -21.81 5.39 2.54
CA PRO A 263 -20.73 6.24 3.05
C PRO A 263 -19.55 5.48 3.67
N GLY A 264 -19.83 4.33 4.30
CA GLY A 264 -18.77 3.51 4.86
C GLY A 264 -18.04 2.69 3.79
N ILE A 265 -18.79 2.14 2.82
CA ILE A 265 -18.22 1.37 1.71
C ILE A 265 -17.36 2.29 0.82
N SER A 266 -17.85 3.48 0.49
CA SER A 266 -17.13 4.48 -0.30
C SER A 266 -15.81 4.87 0.38
N GLN A 267 -15.82 5.06 1.70
CA GLN A 267 -14.62 5.32 2.49
C GLN A 267 -13.61 4.16 2.45
N CYS A 268 -14.08 2.91 2.61
CA CYS A 268 -13.22 1.73 2.48
C CYS A 268 -12.63 1.60 1.06
N ILE A 269 -13.42 1.90 0.02
CA ILE A 269 -12.94 1.93 -1.37
C ILE A 269 -11.84 2.98 -1.51
N GLY A 270 -12.07 4.20 -1.00
CA GLY A 270 -11.07 5.27 -1.00
C GLY A 270 -9.75 4.85 -0.36
N SER A 271 -9.79 4.24 0.84
CA SER A 271 -8.58 3.73 1.51
C SER A 271 -7.90 2.60 0.74
N CYS A 272 -8.64 1.74 0.03
CA CYS A 272 -8.05 0.74 -0.85
C CYS A 272 -7.31 1.38 -2.03
N LEU A 273 -7.90 2.41 -2.65
CA LEU A 273 -7.30 3.11 -3.78
C LEU A 273 -6.02 3.86 -3.35
N GLU A 274 -6.05 4.57 -2.22
CA GLU A 274 -4.90 5.26 -1.63
C GLU A 274 -3.74 4.29 -1.34
N TYR A 275 -4.05 3.13 -0.75
CA TYR A 275 -3.07 2.08 -0.50
C TYR A 275 -2.41 1.59 -1.79
N LEU A 276 -3.23 1.30 -2.82
CA LEU A 276 -2.75 0.77 -4.10
C LEU A 276 -1.96 1.82 -4.89
N GLU A 277 -2.37 3.09 -4.88
CA GLU A 277 -1.63 4.19 -5.49
C GLU A 277 -0.20 4.26 -4.94
N THR A 278 -0.05 4.07 -3.63
CA THR A 278 1.25 4.11 -2.94
C THR A 278 2.10 2.87 -3.20
N THR A 279 1.48 1.68 -3.24
CA THR A 279 2.21 0.40 -3.18
C THR A 279 2.44 -0.26 -4.53
N LEU A 280 1.58 -0.02 -5.53
CA LEU A 280 1.76 -0.55 -6.88
C LEU A 280 3.05 -0.08 -7.57
N PRO A 281 3.49 1.20 -7.48
CA PRO A 281 4.76 1.61 -8.06
C PRO A 281 5.99 1.21 -7.21
N ALA A 282 5.80 0.66 -6.00
CA ALA A 282 6.88 0.42 -5.06
C ALA A 282 7.68 -0.87 -5.36
N ALA A 283 9.01 -0.77 -5.30
CA ALA A 283 9.96 -1.87 -5.48
C ALA A 283 9.78 -2.66 -6.80
N ASP A 284 8.97 -3.72 -6.78
CA ASP A 284 8.75 -4.66 -7.89
C ASP A 284 7.44 -4.32 -8.64
N GLY A 285 7.34 -3.08 -9.13
CA GLY A 285 6.05 -2.49 -9.52
C GLY A 285 5.31 -3.26 -10.62
N PHE A 286 6.02 -3.81 -11.60
CA PHE A 286 5.37 -4.59 -12.67
C PHE A 286 4.73 -5.87 -12.12
N ALA A 287 5.34 -6.53 -11.12
CA ALA A 287 4.82 -7.75 -10.54
C ALA A 287 3.54 -7.49 -9.75
N TRP A 288 3.52 -6.38 -8.98
CA TRP A 288 2.36 -5.95 -8.21
C TRP A 288 1.20 -5.52 -9.10
N ILE A 289 1.49 -4.71 -10.12
CA ILE A 289 0.49 -4.25 -11.09
C ILE A 289 -0.10 -5.43 -11.85
N ARG A 290 0.74 -6.28 -12.43
CA ARG A 290 0.29 -7.49 -13.13
C ARG A 290 -0.64 -8.32 -12.25
N HIS A 291 -0.23 -8.58 -11.02
CA HIS A 291 -1.01 -9.41 -10.11
C HIS A 291 -2.33 -8.74 -9.68
N ALA A 292 -2.33 -7.43 -9.40
CA ALA A 292 -3.55 -6.70 -9.08
C ALA A 292 -4.55 -6.70 -10.26
N VAL A 293 -4.05 -6.49 -11.49
CA VAL A 293 -4.86 -6.58 -12.71
C VAL A 293 -5.46 -7.97 -12.88
N GLN A 294 -4.66 -9.04 -12.69
CA GLN A 294 -5.14 -10.43 -12.75
C GLN A 294 -6.23 -10.75 -11.70
N ILE A 295 -6.23 -10.08 -10.53
CA ILE A 295 -7.28 -10.24 -9.51
C ILE A 295 -8.58 -9.53 -9.91
N GLY A 296 -8.53 -8.52 -10.79
CA GLY A 296 -9.68 -7.75 -11.23
C GLY A 296 -9.63 -6.27 -10.86
N LEU A 297 -8.43 -5.68 -10.73
CA LEU A 297 -8.26 -4.26 -10.39
C LEU A 297 -9.03 -3.33 -11.35
N ILE A 298 -8.90 -3.50 -12.68
CA ILE A 298 -9.58 -2.61 -13.66
C ILE A 298 -11.11 -2.70 -13.53
N PRO A 299 -11.75 -3.89 -13.56
CA PRO A 299 -13.18 -4.00 -13.30
C PRO A 299 -13.62 -3.35 -11.98
N ALA A 300 -12.83 -3.52 -10.91
CA ALA A 300 -13.15 -2.91 -9.63
C ALA A 300 -13.07 -1.38 -9.67
N MET A 301 -12.05 -0.81 -10.31
CA MET A 301 -11.90 0.63 -10.52
C MET A 301 -13.05 1.23 -11.33
N LEU A 302 -13.51 0.54 -12.38
CA LEU A 302 -14.66 0.99 -13.17
C LEU A 302 -15.95 0.99 -12.35
N ARG A 303 -16.17 -0.05 -11.54
CA ARG A 303 -17.34 -0.15 -10.63
C ARG A 303 -17.34 0.88 -9.51
N THR A 304 -16.20 1.50 -9.19
CA THR A 304 -16.11 2.54 -8.16
C THR A 304 -17.01 3.74 -8.46
N GLN A 305 -17.35 4.02 -9.72
CA GLN A 305 -18.21 5.15 -10.09
C GLN A 305 -19.48 5.26 -9.25
N ALA A 306 -20.14 4.13 -8.97
CA ALA A 306 -21.40 4.11 -8.21
C ALA A 306 -21.24 4.61 -6.76
N TRP A 307 -20.02 4.68 -6.25
CA TRP A 307 -19.70 5.02 -4.86
C TRP A 307 -19.00 6.37 -4.70
N LEU A 308 -18.62 7.02 -5.81
CA LEU A 308 -17.83 8.26 -5.78
C LEU A 308 -18.58 9.41 -5.09
N ALA A 309 -19.90 9.51 -5.28
CA ALA A 309 -20.70 10.60 -4.71
C ALA A 309 -20.74 10.59 -3.18
N ASP A 310 -20.52 9.43 -2.56
CA ASP A 310 -20.50 9.24 -1.11
C ASP A 310 -19.09 9.27 -0.52
N MET A 311 -18.04 9.47 -1.34
CA MET A 311 -16.69 9.58 -0.80
C MET A 311 -16.52 10.92 -0.08
N PRO A 312 -15.90 10.94 1.10
CA PRO A 312 -15.79 12.15 1.91
C PRO A 312 -14.94 13.26 1.28
N ASP A 313 -14.05 12.94 0.33
CA ASP A 313 -13.16 13.85 -0.37
C ASP A 313 -13.11 13.52 -1.89
N ASP A 314 -12.83 14.52 -2.75
CA ASP A 314 -12.63 14.35 -4.21
C ASP A 314 -11.41 13.46 -4.57
N ASP A 315 -10.68 12.99 -3.56
CA ASP A 315 -9.48 12.18 -3.69
C ASP A 315 -9.74 10.83 -4.38
N GLY A 316 -10.96 10.29 -4.30
CA GLY A 316 -11.31 9.03 -4.98
C GLY A 316 -11.19 9.11 -6.50
N GLN A 317 -11.68 10.21 -7.11
CA GLN A 317 -11.53 10.46 -8.54
C GLN A 317 -10.06 10.65 -8.91
N SER A 318 -9.33 11.43 -8.11
CA SER A 318 -7.89 11.67 -8.28
C SER A 318 -7.10 10.37 -8.26
N ALA A 319 -7.37 9.49 -7.28
CA ALA A 319 -6.73 8.19 -7.14
C ALA A 319 -7.01 7.28 -8.34
N LEU A 320 -8.25 7.25 -8.85
CA LEU A 320 -8.59 6.49 -10.06
C LEU A 320 -7.83 6.98 -11.30
N VAL A 321 -7.77 8.30 -11.52
CA VAL A 321 -7.03 8.90 -12.64
C VAL A 321 -5.55 8.55 -12.56
N LYS A 322 -4.93 8.70 -11.38
CA LYS A 322 -3.53 8.33 -11.16
C LYS A 322 -3.29 6.85 -11.37
N LEU A 323 -4.17 5.98 -10.87
CA LEU A 323 -4.04 4.54 -11.06
C LEU A 323 -4.15 4.16 -12.54
N PHE A 324 -5.11 4.71 -13.31
CA PHE A 324 -5.17 4.45 -14.75
C PHE A 324 -3.90 4.90 -15.47
N ARG A 325 -3.38 6.10 -15.16
CA ARG A 325 -2.10 6.58 -15.73
C ARG A 325 -0.92 5.71 -15.31
N LEU A 326 -0.91 5.18 -14.10
CA LEU A 326 0.10 4.23 -13.62
C LEU A 326 0.03 2.93 -14.44
N LEU A 327 -1.16 2.41 -14.72
CA LEU A 327 -1.32 1.23 -15.58
C LEU A 327 -0.82 1.52 -17.01
N SER A 328 -1.12 2.70 -17.56
CA SER A 328 -0.63 3.14 -18.87
C SER A 328 0.90 3.20 -18.89
N LEU A 329 1.50 3.71 -17.82
CA LEU A 329 2.94 3.80 -17.66
C LEU A 329 3.62 2.43 -17.68
N TYR A 330 3.00 1.42 -17.04
CA TYR A 330 3.55 0.07 -16.95
C TYR A 330 3.18 -0.85 -18.13
N SER A 331 2.38 -0.41 -19.11
CA SER A 331 2.05 -1.23 -20.28
C SER A 331 3.22 -1.42 -21.26
N MET A 332 4.38 -0.83 -20.98
CA MET A 332 5.64 -1.08 -21.69
C MET A 332 6.32 -2.41 -21.33
N TYR A 333 5.81 -3.13 -20.33
CA TYR A 333 6.30 -4.46 -19.96
C TYR A 333 5.30 -5.50 -20.51
N PRO A 334 5.68 -6.44 -21.40
CA PRO A 334 4.79 -7.44 -21.95
C PRO A 334 4.03 -8.24 -20.89
N SER A 335 4.70 -8.56 -19.77
CA SER A 335 4.06 -9.24 -18.64
C SER A 335 2.86 -8.47 -18.06
N VAL A 336 2.90 -7.14 -18.05
CA VAL A 336 1.80 -6.26 -17.64
C VAL A 336 0.84 -6.00 -18.80
N LEU A 337 1.36 -5.71 -20.00
CA LEU A 337 0.57 -5.44 -21.21
C LEU A 337 -0.45 -6.54 -21.50
N ARG A 338 -0.02 -7.81 -21.42
CA ARG A 338 -0.90 -8.98 -21.61
C ARG A 338 -2.06 -8.98 -20.59
N ALA A 339 -1.75 -8.71 -19.32
CA ALA A 339 -2.76 -8.66 -18.26
C ALA A 339 -3.74 -7.49 -18.46
N LEU A 340 -3.24 -6.32 -18.86
CA LEU A 340 -4.06 -5.14 -19.15
C LEU A 340 -4.99 -5.37 -20.35
N ALA A 341 -4.44 -5.79 -21.49
CA ALA A 341 -5.21 -6.04 -22.71
C ALA A 341 -6.38 -7.00 -22.48
N LYS A 342 -6.13 -8.03 -21.66
CA LYS A 342 -7.14 -9.00 -21.27
C LYS A 342 -8.20 -8.42 -20.33
N SER A 343 -7.78 -7.73 -19.28
CA SER A 343 -8.71 -7.14 -18.32
C SER A 343 -9.58 -6.03 -18.93
N ILE A 344 -9.05 -5.26 -19.89
CA ILE A 344 -9.78 -4.26 -20.66
C ILE A 344 -10.84 -4.94 -21.54
N ARG A 345 -10.47 -6.01 -22.26
CA ARG A 345 -11.41 -6.80 -23.08
C ARG A 345 -12.58 -7.33 -22.23
N GLY A 346 -12.28 -7.95 -21.10
CA GLY A 346 -13.32 -8.45 -20.18
C GLY A 346 -14.19 -7.32 -19.61
N GLY A 347 -13.62 -6.13 -19.36
CA GLY A 347 -14.38 -4.94 -18.95
C GLY A 347 -15.37 -4.48 -20.01
N ARG A 348 -14.95 -4.43 -21.28
CA ARG A 348 -15.81 -4.09 -22.44
C ARG A 348 -16.94 -5.09 -22.63
N GLU A 349 -16.66 -6.39 -22.54
CA GLU A 349 -17.68 -7.44 -22.65
C GLU A 349 -18.77 -7.30 -21.57
N LEU A 350 -18.39 -6.81 -20.38
CA LEU A 350 -19.29 -6.53 -19.27
C LEU A 350 -19.89 -5.12 -19.29
N ARG A 351 -19.57 -4.29 -20.29
CA ARG A 351 -20.03 -2.90 -20.41
C ARG A 351 -19.71 -2.02 -19.18
N LEU A 352 -18.60 -2.32 -18.52
CA LEU A 352 -18.12 -1.54 -17.38
C LEU A 352 -17.62 -0.14 -17.76
N PRO A 353 -16.94 0.08 -18.90
CA PRO A 353 -16.47 1.41 -19.28
C PRO A 353 -17.61 2.44 -19.41
N GLU A 354 -18.80 2.01 -19.85
CA GLU A 354 -19.96 2.90 -19.96
C GLU A 354 -20.41 3.48 -18.62
N THR A 355 -20.07 2.83 -17.50
CA THR A 355 -20.41 3.33 -16.17
C THR A 355 -19.73 4.67 -15.86
N ILE A 356 -18.53 4.92 -16.38
CA ILE A 356 -17.72 6.11 -16.08
C ILE A 356 -17.78 7.19 -17.16
N MET A 357 -18.55 7.02 -18.24
CA MET A 357 -18.59 7.95 -19.38
C MET A 357 -18.99 9.37 -18.99
N ASP A 358 -19.88 9.51 -18.00
CA ASP A 358 -20.35 10.80 -17.49
C ASP A 358 -19.36 11.46 -16.51
N ASN A 359 -18.17 10.86 -16.30
CA ASN A 359 -17.08 11.40 -15.50
C ASN A 359 -15.85 11.68 -16.38
N PRO A 360 -15.76 12.87 -17.02
CA PRO A 360 -14.76 13.14 -18.05
C PRO A 360 -13.30 12.90 -17.62
N PRO A 361 -12.86 13.27 -16.40
CA PRO A 361 -11.48 12.98 -15.98
C PRO A 361 -11.15 11.48 -15.90
N ILE A 362 -12.05 10.67 -15.33
CA ILE A 362 -11.85 9.20 -15.24
C ILE A 362 -11.95 8.58 -16.63
N TRP A 363 -12.97 8.96 -17.40
CA TRP A 363 -13.18 8.49 -18.76
C TRP A 363 -11.97 8.75 -19.66
N THR A 364 -11.41 9.96 -19.60
CA THR A 364 -10.22 10.33 -20.37
C THR A 364 -9.03 9.46 -19.98
N ALA A 365 -8.76 9.30 -18.68
CA ALA A 365 -7.65 8.47 -18.21
C ALA A 365 -7.82 6.98 -18.59
N TYR A 366 -9.05 6.46 -18.61
CA TYR A 366 -9.36 5.12 -19.08
C TYR A 366 -9.12 4.98 -20.59
N LEU A 367 -9.59 5.93 -21.40
CA LEU A 367 -9.35 5.94 -22.85
C LEU A 367 -7.86 6.04 -23.19
N GLU A 368 -7.10 6.87 -22.47
CA GLU A 368 -5.64 6.92 -22.57
C GLU A 368 -5.04 5.53 -22.34
N LEU A 369 -5.44 4.84 -21.26
CA LEU A 369 -4.98 3.47 -20.99
C LEU A 369 -5.32 2.51 -22.14
N GLU A 370 -6.54 2.56 -22.68
CA GLU A 370 -6.93 1.72 -23.81
C GLU A 370 -6.09 2.00 -25.07
N GLU A 371 -5.85 3.27 -25.38
CA GLU A 371 -4.98 3.70 -26.49
C GLU A 371 -3.57 3.14 -26.33
N PHE A 372 -2.95 3.33 -25.16
CA PHE A 372 -1.60 2.81 -24.88
C PHE A 372 -1.53 1.29 -24.99
N VAL A 373 -2.52 0.59 -24.45
CA VAL A 373 -2.54 -0.87 -24.49
C VAL A 373 -2.73 -1.35 -25.92
N GLN A 374 -3.58 -0.70 -26.71
CA GLN A 374 -3.79 -1.04 -28.12
C GLN A 374 -2.54 -0.79 -28.96
N ASP A 375 -1.94 0.40 -28.86
CA ASP A 375 -0.73 0.79 -29.58
C ASP A 375 0.43 -0.18 -29.29
N ARG A 376 0.70 -0.43 -28.00
CA ARG A 376 1.79 -1.30 -27.57
C ARG A 376 1.50 -2.77 -27.89
N SER A 377 0.24 -3.19 -27.89
CA SER A 377 -0.14 -4.52 -28.39
C SER A 377 0.19 -4.68 -29.87
N GLY A 378 -0.07 -3.64 -30.68
CA GLY A 378 0.31 -3.62 -32.09
C GLY A 378 1.82 -3.73 -32.29
N LEU A 379 2.60 -3.01 -31.49
CA LEU A 379 4.07 -3.06 -31.52
C LEU A 379 4.65 -4.39 -31.03
N PHE A 380 4.03 -5.01 -30.03
CA PHE A 380 4.47 -6.31 -29.51
C PHE A 380 4.26 -7.43 -30.53
N GLY A 381 3.16 -7.34 -31.30
CA GLY A 381 2.77 -8.31 -32.31
C GLY A 381 1.56 -9.14 -31.89
N VAL A 382 1.13 -10.05 -32.78
CA VAL A 382 -0.14 -10.77 -32.68
C VAL A 382 -0.22 -11.74 -31.50
N ASP A 383 0.92 -12.13 -30.92
CA ASP A 383 1.00 -13.16 -29.88
C ASP A 383 1.10 -12.59 -28.46
N LEU A 384 0.03 -11.92 -28.02
CA LEU A 384 -0.14 -11.54 -26.60
C LEU A 384 -0.43 -12.73 -25.68
N ASN A 385 -0.34 -13.96 -26.19
CA ASN A 385 -0.66 -15.11 -25.36
C ASN A 385 0.44 -15.35 -24.33
N GLU A 386 0.01 -15.79 -23.15
CA GLU A 386 0.93 -16.22 -22.11
C GLU A 386 1.23 -17.71 -22.28
N TYR A 387 2.51 -18.08 -22.25
CA TYR A 387 2.95 -19.48 -22.34
C TYR A 387 3.13 -20.08 -20.94
N CYS A 388 2.89 -21.38 -20.84
CA CYS A 388 3.14 -22.07 -19.58
C CYS A 388 4.64 -22.06 -19.33
N GLN A 389 5.06 -21.55 -18.17
CA GLN A 389 6.49 -21.40 -17.86
C GLN A 389 7.15 -22.68 -17.33
N ASN A 390 6.46 -23.82 -17.39
CA ASN A 390 7.14 -25.10 -17.26
C ASN A 390 7.88 -25.36 -18.59
N PRO A 391 9.22 -25.49 -18.62
CA PRO A 391 9.99 -25.67 -19.86
C PRO A 391 9.54 -26.87 -20.71
N ASP A 392 8.97 -27.89 -20.06
CA ASP A 392 8.45 -29.09 -20.72
C ASP A 392 7.02 -28.93 -21.27
N CYS A 393 6.40 -27.75 -21.11
CA CYS A 393 5.05 -27.45 -21.52
C CYS A 393 5.03 -26.31 -22.55
N ARG A 394 4.24 -26.46 -23.61
CA ARG A 394 4.05 -25.45 -24.67
C ARG A 394 2.62 -24.95 -24.77
N LYS A 395 1.81 -25.14 -23.71
CA LYS A 395 0.43 -24.68 -23.69
C LYS A 395 0.39 -23.16 -23.68
N ILE A 396 -0.61 -22.64 -24.38
CA ILE A 396 -0.89 -21.22 -24.58
C ILE A 396 -2.15 -20.87 -23.78
N ASP A 397 -2.12 -19.77 -23.04
CA ASP A 397 -3.25 -19.31 -22.23
C ASP A 397 -4.26 -18.49 -23.04
N ALA A 398 -4.96 -19.16 -23.96
CA ALA A 398 -5.99 -18.51 -24.76
C ALA A 398 -7.17 -17.98 -23.90
N GLU A 399 -7.45 -18.60 -22.76
CA GLU A 399 -8.68 -18.39 -21.98
C GLU A 399 -8.50 -17.76 -20.59
N ASN A 400 -7.28 -17.42 -20.15
CA ASN A 400 -7.00 -16.93 -18.78
C ASN A 400 -7.04 -17.96 -17.67
N ASN A 401 -6.82 -19.21 -18.00
CA ASN A 401 -6.93 -20.28 -17.03
C ASN A 401 -5.58 -20.57 -16.35
N PHE A 402 -4.53 -19.82 -16.69
CA PHE A 402 -3.23 -20.04 -16.08
C PHE A 402 -3.19 -19.45 -14.69
N SER A 403 -2.62 -20.22 -13.77
CA SER A 403 -2.43 -19.83 -12.38
C SER A 403 -0.99 -19.37 -12.17
N SER A 404 -0.83 -18.19 -11.57
CA SER A 404 0.47 -17.69 -11.14
C SER A 404 0.97 -18.43 -9.90
N CYS A 405 2.30 -18.56 -9.74
CA CYS A 405 2.90 -19.05 -8.51
C CYS A 405 2.46 -18.17 -7.33
N SER A 406 1.77 -18.76 -6.36
CA SER A 406 1.17 -18.02 -5.25
C SER A 406 2.17 -17.34 -4.30
N SER A 407 3.46 -17.66 -4.43
CA SER A 407 4.53 -17.08 -3.58
C SER A 407 5.31 -15.98 -4.29
N CYS A 408 5.66 -16.13 -5.57
CA CYS A 408 6.48 -15.13 -6.27
C CYS A 408 5.69 -14.32 -7.30
N PHE A 409 4.55 -14.83 -7.79
CA PHE A 409 3.75 -14.23 -8.87
C PHE A 409 4.50 -13.95 -10.18
N ALA A 410 5.78 -14.35 -10.28
CA ALA A 410 6.61 -14.12 -11.45
C ALA A 410 6.35 -15.15 -12.56
N THR A 411 5.78 -16.31 -12.20
CA THR A 411 5.61 -17.44 -13.11
C THR A 411 4.18 -17.94 -13.19
N SER A 412 3.75 -18.37 -14.38
CA SER A 412 2.39 -18.86 -14.65
C SER A 412 2.36 -20.27 -15.22
N TYR A 413 1.35 -21.03 -14.82
CA TYR A 413 1.19 -22.43 -15.17
C TYR A 413 -0.22 -22.74 -15.62
N CYS A 414 -0.33 -23.57 -16.66
CA CYS A 414 -1.61 -24.09 -17.13
C CYS A 414 -2.27 -25.09 -16.15
N SER A 415 -1.52 -25.62 -15.18
CA SER A 415 -2.02 -26.60 -14.21
C SER A 415 -1.09 -26.68 -12.99
N SER A 416 -1.65 -27.20 -11.88
CA SER A 416 -0.88 -27.47 -10.66
C SER A 416 0.24 -28.50 -10.88
N ASP A 417 0.10 -29.39 -11.86
CA ASP A 417 1.11 -30.40 -12.17
C ASP A 417 2.30 -29.79 -12.91
N CYS A 418 2.08 -28.88 -13.87
CA CYS A 418 3.16 -28.10 -14.48
C CYS A 418 3.92 -27.27 -13.44
N GLN A 419 3.20 -26.69 -12.47
CA GLN A 419 3.83 -25.98 -11.36
C GLN A 419 4.70 -26.91 -10.50
N LYS A 420 4.20 -28.09 -10.09
CA LYS A 420 4.96 -29.06 -9.29
C LYS A 420 6.19 -29.58 -10.02
N THR A 421 6.11 -29.79 -11.32
CA THR A 421 7.25 -30.22 -12.15
C THR A 421 8.31 -29.12 -12.21
N HIS A 422 7.93 -27.90 -12.59
CA HIS A 422 8.86 -26.78 -12.64
C HIS A 422 9.45 -26.44 -11.27
N TRP A 423 8.66 -26.59 -10.20
CA TRP A 423 9.11 -26.42 -8.82
C TRP A 423 10.30 -27.33 -8.48
N LYS A 424 10.25 -28.60 -8.92
CA LYS A 424 11.33 -29.56 -8.70
C LYS A 424 12.53 -29.34 -9.60
N SER A 425 12.32 -28.86 -10.83
CA SER A 425 13.39 -28.71 -11.83
C SER A 425 14.20 -27.42 -11.70
N GLY A 426 13.69 -26.38 -11.02
CA GLY A 426 14.47 -25.17 -10.77
C GLY A 426 13.73 -24.06 -10.03
N HIS A 427 12.42 -23.90 -10.26
CA HIS A 427 11.68 -22.73 -9.79
C HIS A 427 11.70 -22.53 -8.27
N ARG A 428 11.87 -23.60 -7.47
CA ARG A 428 12.02 -23.48 -6.02
C ARG A 428 13.17 -22.53 -5.62
N VAL A 429 14.28 -22.58 -6.35
CA VAL A 429 15.45 -21.72 -6.10
C VAL A 429 15.12 -20.29 -6.48
N ASP A 430 14.62 -20.07 -7.70
CA ASP A 430 14.27 -18.74 -8.20
C ASP A 430 13.20 -18.05 -7.34
N CYS A 431 12.16 -18.81 -6.96
CA CYS A 431 11.09 -18.34 -6.10
C CYS A 431 11.63 -17.92 -4.72
N LYS A 432 12.60 -18.66 -4.18
CA LYS A 432 13.25 -18.31 -2.90
C LYS A 432 14.07 -17.02 -3.06
N SER A 433 14.88 -16.91 -4.11
CA SER A 433 15.69 -15.71 -4.39
C SER A 433 14.82 -14.46 -4.56
N LEU A 434 13.72 -14.55 -5.32
CA LEU A 434 12.77 -13.44 -5.48
C LEU A 434 12.12 -13.03 -4.16
N LYS A 435 11.80 -14.01 -3.30
CA LYS A 435 11.24 -13.73 -1.97
C LYS A 435 12.26 -13.01 -1.09
N GLU A 436 13.51 -13.43 -1.10
CA GLU A 436 14.59 -12.80 -0.34
C GLU A 436 14.86 -11.36 -0.82
N LEU A 437 14.87 -11.12 -2.14
CA LEU A 437 14.98 -9.76 -2.69
C LEU A 437 13.85 -8.86 -2.18
N ARG A 438 12.60 -9.34 -2.24
CA ARG A 438 11.43 -8.59 -1.76
C ARG A 438 11.48 -8.33 -0.26
N GLN A 439 11.94 -9.29 0.55
CA GLN A 439 12.14 -9.09 1.99
C GLN A 439 13.21 -8.03 2.29
N GLN A 440 14.19 -7.88 1.40
CA GLN A 440 15.22 -6.84 1.48
C GLN A 440 14.78 -5.50 0.83
N GLY A 441 13.55 -5.41 0.31
CA GLY A 441 13.06 -4.22 -0.39
C GLY A 441 13.71 -3.99 -1.75
N LYS A 442 14.38 -5.01 -2.31
CA LYS A 442 15.04 -4.96 -3.62
C LYS A 442 14.09 -5.40 -4.73
N SER A 443 14.14 -4.70 -5.86
CA SER A 443 13.37 -5.05 -7.05
C SER A 443 13.93 -6.28 -7.76
N SER A 444 13.03 -7.10 -8.29
CA SER A 444 13.38 -8.22 -9.16
C SER A 444 14.09 -7.73 -10.43
N PRO A 445 15.01 -8.53 -11.02
CA PRO A 445 15.55 -8.23 -12.34
C PRO A 445 14.43 -8.20 -13.39
N ILE A 446 14.54 -7.29 -14.36
CA ILE A 446 13.65 -7.23 -15.52
C ILE A 446 13.95 -8.44 -16.39
N SER A 447 12.92 -9.11 -16.91
CA SER A 447 13.12 -10.22 -17.84
C SER A 447 13.70 -9.71 -19.16
N PRO A 448 14.48 -10.52 -19.91
CA PRO A 448 14.97 -10.11 -21.23
C PRO A 448 13.84 -9.69 -22.19
N GLU A 449 12.69 -10.38 -22.16
CA GLU A 449 11.52 -10.01 -22.97
C GLU A 449 10.95 -8.64 -22.58
N ASP A 450 10.80 -8.38 -21.27
CA ASP A 450 10.33 -7.08 -20.77
C ASP A 450 11.31 -5.95 -21.11
N TYR A 451 12.62 -6.22 -21.07
CA TYR A 451 13.66 -5.27 -21.42
C TYR A 451 13.67 -4.96 -22.93
N ASP A 452 13.68 -5.99 -23.77
CA ASP A 452 13.71 -5.85 -25.23
C ASP A 452 12.47 -5.10 -25.74
N PHE A 453 11.29 -5.42 -25.20
CA PHE A 453 10.07 -4.72 -25.59
C PHE A 453 10.02 -3.28 -25.09
N ALA A 454 10.44 -3.02 -23.84
CA ALA A 454 10.55 -1.64 -23.35
C ALA A 454 11.48 -0.81 -24.26
N THR A 455 12.59 -1.40 -24.74
CA THR A 455 13.49 -0.75 -25.72
C THR A 455 12.76 -0.41 -27.01
N LYS A 456 11.97 -1.34 -27.56
CA LYS A 456 11.18 -1.10 -28.78
C LYS A 456 10.16 0.03 -28.59
N VAL A 457 9.48 0.07 -27.45
CA VAL A 457 8.54 1.14 -27.11
C VAL A 457 9.25 2.51 -27.07
N VAL A 458 10.45 2.57 -26.49
CA VAL A 458 11.27 3.79 -26.46
C VAL A 458 11.65 4.23 -27.87
N ILE A 459 12.14 3.30 -28.70
CA ILE A 459 12.55 3.58 -30.09
C ILE A 459 11.36 4.12 -30.88
N GLU A 460 10.23 3.43 -30.84
CA GLU A 460 9.00 3.83 -31.52
C GLU A 460 8.55 5.24 -31.10
N GLU A 461 8.64 5.57 -29.81
CA GLU A 461 8.27 6.90 -29.32
C GLU A 461 9.22 8.01 -29.83
N VAL A 462 10.53 7.73 -29.87
CA VAL A 462 11.53 8.64 -30.43
C VAL A 462 11.30 8.82 -31.93
N THR A 463 11.04 7.75 -32.66
CA THR A 463 10.78 7.77 -34.10
C THR A 463 9.52 8.58 -34.42
N ARG A 464 8.42 8.39 -33.69
CA ARG A 464 7.17 9.17 -33.86
C ARG A 464 7.38 10.68 -33.69
N ARG A 465 8.34 11.07 -32.86
CA ARG A 465 8.63 12.46 -32.52
C ARG A 465 9.96 12.95 -33.11
N GLN A 466 10.42 12.31 -34.19
CA GLN A 466 11.70 12.63 -34.83
C GLN A 466 11.79 14.12 -35.21
N ASP A 467 10.70 14.73 -35.68
CA ASP A 467 10.70 16.14 -36.09
C ASP A 467 10.97 17.08 -34.90
N ASP A 468 10.43 16.77 -33.72
CA ASP A 468 10.67 17.53 -32.50
C ASP A 468 12.14 17.38 -32.05
N VAL A 469 12.69 16.16 -32.12
CA VAL A 469 14.11 15.89 -31.83
C VAL A 469 15.02 16.69 -32.76
N VAL A 470 14.70 16.70 -34.06
CA VAL A 470 15.42 17.44 -35.10
C VAL A 470 15.31 18.95 -34.88
N ARG A 471 14.14 19.45 -34.49
CA ARG A 471 13.92 20.87 -34.18
C ARG A 471 14.79 21.31 -33.00
N VAL A 472 14.68 20.62 -31.86
CA VAL A 472 15.46 20.95 -30.65
C VAL A 472 16.97 20.91 -30.95
N TRP A 473 17.40 19.92 -31.75
CA TRP A 473 18.78 19.85 -32.21
C TRP A 473 19.23 21.11 -32.98
N LYS A 474 18.46 21.49 -34.01
CA LYS A 474 18.81 22.62 -34.89
C LYS A 474 18.84 23.94 -34.12
N GLU A 475 17.95 24.10 -33.15
CA GLU A 475 17.83 25.31 -32.33
C GLU A 475 18.94 25.42 -31.28
N GLU A 476 19.27 24.33 -30.59
CA GLU A 476 20.17 24.41 -29.44
C GLU A 476 21.64 24.12 -29.78
N MET A 477 21.95 23.17 -30.69
CA MET A 477 23.32 22.62 -30.79
C MET A 477 23.69 22.00 -32.16
N PRO A 478 23.93 22.79 -33.22
CA PRO A 478 24.27 22.24 -34.55
C PRO A 478 25.66 21.56 -34.65
N ALA A 479 26.54 21.66 -33.63
CA ALA A 479 27.96 21.29 -33.72
C ALA A 479 28.44 20.21 -32.71
N ARG A 480 27.54 19.59 -31.91
CA ARG A 480 27.91 18.60 -30.88
C ARG A 480 26.87 17.50 -30.79
N THR A 481 27.26 16.25 -30.55
CA THR A 481 26.37 15.08 -30.40
C THR A 481 25.05 15.30 -29.63
N PRO A 482 23.91 14.75 -30.11
CA PRO A 482 22.65 14.81 -29.38
C PRO A 482 22.58 13.71 -28.33
N VAL A 483 22.20 14.10 -27.12
CA VAL A 483 21.52 13.20 -26.19
C VAL A 483 20.03 13.42 -26.38
N VAL A 484 19.28 12.34 -26.49
CA VAL A 484 17.82 12.33 -26.42
C VAL A 484 17.44 11.52 -25.18
N SER A 485 16.65 12.07 -24.27
CA SER A 485 16.13 11.34 -23.12
C SER A 485 14.62 11.26 -23.22
N VAL A 486 14.07 10.07 -23.08
CA VAL A 486 12.62 9.83 -22.93
C VAL A 486 12.35 9.55 -21.45
N ASN A 487 11.73 10.51 -20.78
CA ASN A 487 11.44 10.42 -19.36
C ASN A 487 9.98 10.03 -19.15
N TYR A 488 9.73 8.77 -18.79
CA TYR A 488 8.38 8.30 -18.48
C TYR A 488 8.05 8.56 -17.01
N PHE A 489 6.93 9.24 -16.75
CA PHE A 489 6.43 9.45 -15.40
C PHE A 489 4.90 9.54 -15.41
N LEU A 490 4.29 9.56 -14.23
CA LEU A 490 2.83 9.47 -14.08
C LEU A 490 2.06 10.58 -14.82
N GLY A 491 2.63 11.79 -14.88
CA GLY A 491 2.03 12.94 -15.54
C GLY A 491 2.11 12.87 -17.07
N ASP A 492 3.03 12.08 -17.62
CA ASP A 492 3.17 11.87 -19.06
C ASP A 492 3.60 10.42 -19.36
N PRO A 493 2.63 9.49 -19.50
CA PRO A 493 2.92 8.10 -19.83
C PRO A 493 3.41 7.90 -21.27
N LYS A 494 3.32 8.92 -22.14
CA LYS A 494 3.96 8.93 -23.48
C LYS A 494 5.45 9.26 -23.35
N GLY A 495 5.88 9.80 -22.21
CA GLY A 495 7.26 10.17 -21.91
C GLY A 495 7.60 11.55 -22.44
N VAL A 496 8.35 12.32 -21.66
CA VAL A 496 8.83 13.65 -22.06
C VAL A 496 10.17 13.50 -22.77
N LEU A 497 10.25 14.06 -23.98
CA LEU A 497 11.50 14.15 -24.73
C LEU A 497 12.30 15.35 -24.28
N VAL A 498 13.55 15.11 -23.90
CA VAL A 498 14.55 16.15 -23.65
C VAL A 498 15.72 15.89 -24.59
N ALA A 499 16.17 16.91 -25.31
CA ALA A 499 17.36 16.79 -26.15
C ALA A 499 18.38 17.90 -25.87
N GLY A 500 19.67 17.58 -25.92
CA GLY A 500 20.75 18.55 -25.74
C GLY A 500 22.14 17.90 -25.60
N SER A 501 23.18 18.68 -25.22
CA SER A 501 24.53 18.10 -25.05
C SER A 501 24.64 17.23 -23.80
N PRO A 502 25.51 16.20 -23.82
CA PRO A 502 25.77 15.37 -22.65
C PRO A 502 26.23 16.12 -21.39
N SER A 503 26.90 17.27 -21.57
CA SER A 503 27.40 18.12 -20.49
C SER A 503 26.36 19.05 -19.85
N LYS A 504 25.25 19.34 -20.55
CA LYS A 504 24.18 20.25 -20.06
C LYS A 504 22.95 19.51 -19.57
N PHE A 505 22.68 18.34 -20.16
CA PHE A 505 21.50 17.55 -19.88
C PHE A 505 21.93 16.12 -19.55
N PRO A 506 22.45 15.88 -18.34
CA PRO A 506 22.66 14.52 -17.88
C PRO A 506 21.32 13.78 -17.78
N PRO A 507 21.31 12.45 -17.86
CA PRO A 507 20.08 11.68 -17.73
C PRO A 507 19.40 11.95 -16.39
N HIS A 508 18.07 11.85 -16.37
CA HIS A 508 17.31 11.92 -15.12
C HIS A 508 17.85 10.91 -14.11
N GLY A 509 18.08 11.30 -12.85
CA GLY A 509 18.68 10.41 -11.86
C GLY A 509 20.22 10.46 -11.78
N TYR A 510 20.89 11.25 -12.63
CA TYR A 510 22.36 11.40 -12.60
C TYR A 510 22.89 11.93 -11.26
N SER A 511 22.15 12.79 -10.57
CA SER A 511 22.58 13.31 -9.27
C SER A 511 22.28 12.33 -8.13
N GLU A 512 21.24 11.52 -8.31
CA GLU A 512 20.62 10.67 -7.30
C GLU A 512 21.22 9.25 -7.27
N PHE A 513 21.66 8.71 -8.43
CA PHE A 513 22.11 7.32 -8.56
C PHE A 513 23.57 7.25 -9.03
N PRO A 514 24.48 6.78 -8.15
CA PRO A 514 25.89 6.61 -8.50
C PRO A 514 26.11 5.74 -9.75
N GLU A 515 25.34 4.67 -9.90
CA GLU A 515 25.43 3.74 -11.04
C GLU A 515 25.11 4.43 -12.38
N VAL A 516 24.12 5.31 -12.39
CA VAL A 516 23.74 6.12 -13.56
C VAL A 516 24.83 7.12 -13.90
N ARG A 517 25.36 7.79 -12.88
CA ARG A 517 26.46 8.74 -13.04
C ARG A 517 27.71 8.05 -13.60
N ASP A 518 28.12 6.93 -13.02
CA ASP A 518 29.32 6.20 -13.42
C ASP A 518 29.20 5.70 -14.86
N MET A 519 28.02 5.17 -15.24
CA MET A 519 27.74 4.78 -16.62
C MET A 519 27.79 6.00 -17.57
N TRP A 520 27.19 7.13 -17.17
CA TRP A 520 27.17 8.35 -17.97
C TRP A 520 28.56 8.96 -18.16
N GLU A 521 29.35 9.03 -17.09
CA GLU A 521 30.72 9.50 -17.12
C GLU A 521 31.60 8.61 -17.97
N ASN A 522 31.36 7.28 -17.96
CA ASN A 522 32.04 6.35 -18.85
C ASN A 522 31.76 6.69 -20.33
N VAL A 523 30.51 6.95 -20.69
CA VAL A 523 30.10 7.35 -22.06
C VAL A 523 30.73 8.66 -22.51
N ILE A 524 30.83 9.64 -21.61
CA ILE A 524 31.51 10.92 -21.88
C ILE A 524 33.01 10.70 -22.03
N SER A 525 33.64 9.96 -21.10
CA SER A 525 35.09 9.76 -21.04
C SER A 525 35.65 8.95 -22.21
N GLN A 526 34.88 7.99 -22.72
CA GLN A 526 35.25 7.18 -23.89
C GLN A 526 34.94 7.87 -25.22
N ASP A 527 34.45 9.12 -25.20
CA ASP A 527 34.12 9.92 -26.39
C ASP A 527 33.06 9.28 -27.30
N ILE A 528 32.34 8.27 -26.80
CA ILE A 528 31.37 7.46 -27.56
C ILE A 528 30.29 8.35 -28.17
N HIS A 529 29.86 9.37 -27.44
CA HIS A 529 28.90 10.36 -27.93
C HIS A 529 29.31 10.95 -29.30
N ARG A 530 30.58 11.17 -29.63
CA ARG A 530 30.95 11.88 -30.89
C ARG A 530 30.45 11.26 -32.19
N GLU A 531 30.22 9.96 -32.22
CA GLU A 531 29.79 9.23 -33.43
C GLU A 531 28.34 8.70 -33.35
N HIS A 532 27.62 8.97 -32.24
CA HIS A 532 26.37 8.28 -31.95
C HIS A 532 25.33 9.14 -31.28
N ILE A 533 24.09 8.68 -31.34
CA ILE A 533 23.00 9.30 -30.60
C ILE A 533 22.70 8.47 -29.39
N ILE A 534 22.67 9.16 -28.26
CA ILE A 534 22.46 8.54 -26.96
C ILE A 534 21.00 8.68 -26.62
N VAL A 535 20.27 7.57 -26.61
CA VAL A 535 18.89 7.55 -26.11
C VAL A 535 18.89 7.07 -24.66
N GLY A 536 18.61 8.00 -23.75
CA GLY A 536 18.32 7.75 -22.34
C GLY A 536 16.85 7.40 -22.16
N ALA A 537 16.51 6.38 -21.38
CA ALA A 537 15.12 6.17 -20.96
C ALA A 537 15.00 5.92 -19.46
N TYR A 538 14.07 6.65 -18.83
CA TYR A 538 13.72 6.48 -17.43
C TYR A 538 12.51 5.55 -17.31
N LEU A 539 12.78 4.28 -16.97
CA LEU A 539 11.73 3.29 -16.84
C LEU A 539 11.11 3.29 -15.44
N PRO A 540 9.80 2.99 -15.33
CA PRO A 540 9.08 2.92 -14.06
C PRO A 540 9.65 1.93 -13.03
N HIS A 541 10.25 0.82 -13.46
CA HIS A 541 10.58 -0.31 -12.58
C HIS A 541 11.93 -0.21 -11.86
N LYS A 542 12.85 0.70 -12.25
CA LYS A 542 14.18 0.78 -11.63
C LYS A 542 14.85 2.16 -11.67
N GLN A 543 14.14 3.21 -12.06
CA GLN A 543 14.70 4.57 -12.09
C GLN A 543 16.01 4.75 -12.92
N LEU A 544 16.45 3.76 -13.73
CA LEU A 544 17.14 3.92 -15.01
C LEU A 544 17.40 2.56 -15.69
N HIS A 545 17.65 2.58 -16.99
CA HIS A 545 18.84 2.01 -17.66
C HIS A 545 18.49 1.65 -19.10
N PHE A 546 18.44 2.67 -19.95
CA PHE A 546 18.78 2.50 -21.35
C PHE A 546 19.73 3.62 -21.74
N LEU A 547 20.85 3.23 -22.32
CA LEU A 547 21.71 4.07 -23.11
C LEU A 547 21.82 3.32 -24.43
N TRP A 548 20.81 3.47 -25.29
CA TRP A 548 21.00 2.99 -26.65
C TRP A 548 22.01 3.92 -27.31
N ILE A 549 23.10 3.33 -27.77
CA ILE A 549 24.13 4.00 -28.54
C ILE A 549 24.09 3.38 -29.94
N GLY A 550 23.31 3.95 -30.85
CA GLY A 550 23.33 3.53 -32.25
C GLY A 550 24.40 4.29 -33.03
N ILE A 551 25.39 3.56 -33.58
CA ILE A 551 26.49 4.07 -34.43
C ILE A 551 26.31 3.74 -35.90
N ASN A 552 27.02 4.55 -36.70
CA ASN A 552 27.82 4.17 -37.88
C ASN A 552 27.13 3.24 -38.85
N ASP A 553 26.55 3.86 -39.88
CA ASP A 553 27.04 3.52 -41.19
C ASP A 553 27.99 4.64 -41.66
N ALA A 554 29.30 4.38 -41.62
CA ALA A 554 30.33 5.29 -42.14
C ALA A 554 30.13 5.58 -43.65
N GLN A 555 29.20 4.90 -44.30
CA GLN A 555 28.81 5.11 -45.70
C GLN A 555 27.57 6.01 -45.89
N THR A 556 26.93 6.50 -44.81
CA THR A 556 25.79 7.41 -44.93
C THR A 556 26.25 8.87 -44.98
N GLU A 557 26.27 9.44 -46.19
CA GLU A 557 26.42 10.88 -46.40
C GLU A 557 25.32 11.64 -45.65
N GLY A 558 25.68 12.76 -45.00
CA GLY A 558 24.75 13.61 -44.26
C GLY A 558 25.28 14.07 -42.89
N THR A 559 24.55 14.98 -42.26
CA THR A 559 24.74 15.42 -40.87
C THR A 559 24.45 14.28 -39.89
N VAL A 560 24.93 14.37 -38.64
CA VAL A 560 24.67 13.37 -37.58
C VAL A 560 23.16 13.11 -37.41
N VAL A 561 22.33 14.11 -37.65
CA VAL A 561 20.86 14.02 -37.56
C VAL A 561 20.24 13.35 -38.77
N GLU A 562 20.76 13.57 -39.98
CA GLU A 562 20.27 12.83 -41.16
C GLU A 562 20.60 11.34 -41.05
N ARG A 563 21.75 11.01 -40.48
CA ARG A 563 22.09 9.62 -40.11
C ARG A 563 21.17 9.06 -39.02
N LEU A 564 20.78 9.87 -38.03
CA LEU A 564 19.79 9.49 -37.01
C LEU A 564 18.48 9.07 -37.65
N ILE A 565 17.89 9.98 -38.43
CA ILE A 565 16.57 9.81 -39.04
C ILE A 565 16.59 8.54 -39.88
N LYS A 566 17.61 8.38 -40.73
CA LYS A 566 17.77 7.21 -41.57
C LYS A 566 17.94 5.91 -40.78
N THR A 567 18.62 5.95 -39.64
CA THR A 567 18.77 4.78 -38.75
C THR A 567 17.45 4.45 -38.06
N LEU A 568 16.73 5.45 -37.55
CA LEU A 568 15.41 5.28 -36.94
C LEU A 568 14.36 4.76 -37.94
N GLU A 569 14.43 5.19 -39.20
CA GLU A 569 13.55 4.72 -40.29
C GLU A 569 13.86 3.29 -40.75
N GLN A 570 15.07 2.78 -40.52
CA GLN A 570 15.49 1.43 -40.90
C GLN A 570 15.23 0.36 -39.83
N MET A 571 15.00 0.79 -38.59
CA MET A 571 14.67 -0.07 -37.44
C MET A 571 13.16 -0.30 -37.36
#